data_AF-A0A3L7MLT5-F1
#
_entry.id   AF-A0A3L7MLT5-F1
#
_cell.length_a   1.000
_cell.length_b   1.000
_cell.length_c   1.000
_cell.angle_alpha   90.00
_cell.angle_beta   90.00
_cell.angle_gamma   90.00
#
_symmetry.space_group_name_H-M   'P 1'
#
loop_
_entity.id
_entity.type
_entity.pdbx_description
1 polymer ?
#
loop_
_entity_poly.entity_id
_entity_poly.type
_entity_poly.pdbx_seq_one_letter_code
_entity_poly.pdbx_strand_id
1 'polypeptide(L)'
;MSHEVDLRHSECPLFFAWAFDVQRLCEITRLLEPTAELLKISENVSRSWRGLLFSKLEPQLTRKPVLVVAVCGGTNTGKSFVANYLAGTSMSRSVPEAARTLHPVASLPQGMSVTMPVHELFPGFVPFRWSSDSDAIQECDEHRIVWREDETGRQSQRLIILDTPDVDGPLRENWRRAELVRDSADVIVAVLTQQKYNDAAVREFFAAAGAAHKEVLIVFNMLSLPEQQETAIGWLSTFRMETGIEPLAVYMVPWNRSAADSGTLRICDASATRDILRDLSELEIDRIKIRSMKGSLALVLD
;
A
#
# COMPACT_ATOMS: atom_id res chain seq x y z
N MET A 1 -41.52 -16.17 -8.77
CA MET A 1 -40.59 -17.29 -8.53
C MET A 1 -39.20 -16.70 -8.52
N SER A 2 -38.77 -16.34 -7.32
CA SER A 2 -37.59 -15.55 -7.02
C SER A 2 -36.41 -16.52 -6.95
N HIS A 3 -35.43 -16.37 -7.84
CA HIS A 3 -34.13 -17.02 -7.71
C HIS A 3 -33.32 -16.27 -6.65
N GLU A 4 -33.49 -16.66 -5.41
CA GLU A 4 -32.58 -16.32 -4.32
C GLU A 4 -31.32 -17.19 -4.52
N VAL A 5 -30.26 -16.57 -5.04
CA VAL A 5 -28.96 -17.23 -5.18
C VAL A 5 -28.39 -17.40 -3.77
N ASP A 6 -28.45 -18.64 -3.29
CA ASP A 6 -27.87 -19.08 -2.02
C ASP A 6 -26.35 -18.88 -2.03
N LEU A 7 -25.90 -17.74 -1.51
CA LEU A 7 -24.48 -17.37 -1.35
C LEU A 7 -23.81 -18.06 -0.14
N ARG A 8 -24.48 -19.04 0.51
CA ARG A 8 -24.01 -19.66 1.77
C ARG A 8 -23.05 -20.84 1.62
N HIS A 9 -22.40 -21.01 0.48
CA HIS A 9 -21.48 -22.13 0.26
C HIS A 9 -20.14 -21.68 -0.31
N SER A 10 -19.25 -21.18 0.56
CA SER A 10 -17.79 -21.41 0.56
C SER A 10 -17.04 -20.44 1.52
N GLU A 11 -17.42 -20.36 2.79
CA GLU A 11 -16.69 -19.53 3.77
C GLU A 11 -16.10 -20.43 4.88
N CYS A 12 -14.77 -20.37 5.03
CA CYS A 12 -13.98 -21.28 5.87
C CYS A 12 -14.29 -21.06 7.37
N PRO A 13 -14.62 -22.10 8.16
CA PRO A 13 -14.90 -21.96 9.60
C PRO A 13 -13.77 -21.28 10.41
N LEU A 14 -12.53 -21.45 9.97
CA LEU A 14 -11.35 -20.78 10.55
C LEU A 14 -11.38 -19.26 10.36
N PHE A 15 -11.91 -18.77 9.24
CA PHE A 15 -12.02 -17.33 8.96
C PHE A 15 -13.08 -16.70 9.88
N PHE A 16 -14.21 -17.37 10.11
CA PHE A 16 -15.24 -16.87 11.03
C PHE A 16 -14.79 -16.82 12.49
N ALA A 17 -14.11 -17.86 12.97
CA ALA A 17 -13.55 -17.86 14.31
C ALA A 17 -12.52 -16.74 14.49
N TRP A 18 -11.61 -16.61 13.52
CA TRP A 18 -10.63 -15.53 13.48
C TRP A 18 -11.29 -14.14 13.45
N ALA A 19 -12.30 -13.94 12.59
CA ALA A 19 -13.01 -12.67 12.48
C ALA A 19 -13.73 -12.32 13.79
N PHE A 20 -14.35 -13.30 14.44
CA PHE A 20 -14.97 -13.11 15.76
C PHE A 20 -13.96 -12.67 16.82
N ASP A 21 -12.81 -13.33 16.90
CA ASP A 21 -11.77 -13.01 17.88
C ASP A 21 -11.17 -11.62 17.65
N VAL A 22 -10.89 -11.25 16.39
CA VAL A 22 -10.43 -9.92 16.03
C VAL A 22 -11.49 -8.87 16.34
N GLN A 23 -12.76 -9.11 16.04
CA GLN A 23 -13.85 -8.20 16.38
C GLN A 23 -13.91 -7.96 17.89
N ARG A 24 -13.86 -9.04 18.67
CA ARG A 24 -13.86 -8.95 20.14
C ARG A 24 -12.65 -8.18 20.67
N LEU A 25 -11.48 -8.37 20.06
CA LEU A 25 -10.28 -7.62 20.43
C LEU A 25 -10.43 -6.12 20.14
N CYS A 26 -11.01 -5.73 19.00
CA CYS A 26 -11.32 -4.34 18.68
C CYS A 26 -12.29 -3.73 19.71
N GLU A 27 -13.36 -4.46 20.06
CA GLU A 27 -14.35 -4.02 21.05
C GLU A 27 -13.72 -3.80 22.43
N ILE A 28 -12.95 -4.77 22.93
CA ILE A 28 -12.26 -4.65 24.22
C ILE A 28 -11.26 -3.50 24.21
N THR A 29 -10.50 -3.34 23.12
CA THR A 29 -9.52 -2.27 23.00
C THR A 29 -10.17 -0.89 23.07
N ARG A 30 -11.29 -0.69 22.38
CA ARG A 30 -12.07 0.56 22.45
C ARG A 30 -12.67 0.82 23.83
N LEU A 31 -13.14 -0.23 24.51
CA LEU A 31 -13.67 -0.10 25.87
C LEU A 31 -12.60 0.37 26.87
N LEU A 32 -11.33 0.03 26.63
CA LEU A 32 -10.22 0.41 27.50
C LEU A 32 -9.64 1.80 27.19
N GLU A 33 -9.94 2.39 26.03
CA GLU A 33 -9.40 3.70 25.61
C GLU A 33 -9.62 4.83 26.62
N PRO A 34 -10.84 5.08 27.13
CA PRO A 34 -11.05 6.17 28.09
C PRO A 34 -10.24 5.98 29.38
N THR A 35 -10.01 4.73 29.78
CA THR A 35 -9.21 4.41 30.97
C THR A 35 -7.73 4.64 30.70
N ALA A 36 -7.23 4.24 29.52
CA ALA A 36 -5.84 4.47 29.13
C ALA A 36 -5.51 5.97 29.03
N GLU A 37 -6.43 6.77 28.49
CA GLU A 37 -6.32 8.24 28.45
C GLU A 37 -6.25 8.85 29.85
N LEU A 38 -7.14 8.42 30.75
CA LEU A 38 -7.15 8.88 32.14
C LEU A 38 -5.85 8.53 32.88
N LEU A 39 -5.29 7.36 32.60
CA LEU A 39 -4.02 6.89 33.15
C LEU A 39 -2.79 7.49 32.45
N LYS A 40 -2.96 8.32 31.42
CA LYS A 40 -1.88 8.92 30.62
C LYS A 40 -0.88 7.88 30.10
N ILE A 41 -1.35 6.70 29.75
CA ILE A 41 -0.52 5.68 29.11
C ILE A 41 -0.13 6.22 27.74
N SER A 42 1.16 6.49 27.51
CA SER A 42 1.60 7.20 26.31
C SER A 42 1.26 6.43 25.04
N GLU A 43 0.67 7.12 24.05
CA GLU A 43 0.35 6.54 22.73
C GLU A 43 1.56 5.90 22.03
N ASN A 44 2.77 6.37 22.33
CA ASN A 44 4.02 5.96 21.69
C ASN A 44 4.39 4.49 21.89
N VAL A 45 3.84 3.81 22.91
CA VAL A 45 4.05 2.36 23.14
C VAL A 45 3.06 1.53 22.30
N SER A 46 2.07 2.16 21.65
CA SER A 46 0.88 1.48 21.11
C SER A 46 0.66 1.60 19.59
N ARG A 47 1.49 2.38 18.87
CA ARG A 47 1.18 2.74 17.47
C ARG A 47 1.24 1.59 16.48
N SER A 48 2.18 0.66 16.64
CA SER A 48 2.39 -0.43 15.68
C SER A 48 1.22 -1.41 15.66
N TRP A 49 0.84 -1.97 16.80
CA TRP A 49 -0.26 -2.93 16.87
C TRP A 49 -1.62 -2.28 16.66
N ARG A 50 -1.86 -1.04 17.13
CA ARG A 50 -3.15 -0.36 16.91
C ARG A 50 -3.41 -0.11 15.43
N GLY A 51 -2.40 0.34 14.68
CA GLY A 51 -2.53 0.54 13.24
C GLY A 51 -2.89 -0.77 12.52
N LEU A 52 -2.26 -1.88 12.91
CA LEU A 52 -2.59 -3.19 12.36
C LEU A 52 -4.00 -3.64 12.77
N LEU A 53 -4.40 -3.51 14.03
CA LEU A 53 -5.72 -3.92 14.49
C LEU A 53 -6.85 -3.15 13.80
N PHE A 54 -6.81 -1.82 13.87
CA PHE A 54 -7.90 -0.97 13.42
C PHE A 54 -7.80 -0.58 11.95
N SER A 55 -6.60 -0.44 11.39
CA SER A 55 -6.42 -0.07 9.97
C SER A 55 -6.19 -1.24 9.03
N LYS A 56 -5.91 -2.44 9.55
CA LYS A 56 -5.76 -3.65 8.72
C LYS A 56 -6.79 -4.73 9.00
N LEU A 57 -6.89 -5.19 10.25
CA LEU A 57 -7.64 -6.41 10.56
C LEU A 57 -9.15 -6.16 10.60
N GLU A 58 -9.60 -5.12 11.30
CA GLU A 58 -11.01 -4.80 11.43
C GLU A 58 -11.73 -4.51 10.10
N PRO A 59 -11.15 -3.75 9.15
CA PRO A 59 -11.72 -3.57 7.81
C PRO A 59 -11.97 -4.86 7.02
N GLN A 60 -11.48 -6.03 7.46
CA GLN A 60 -11.55 -7.26 6.68
C GLN A 60 -12.57 -8.27 7.23
N LEU A 61 -13.22 -7.96 8.36
CA LEU A 61 -14.05 -8.91 9.12
C LEU A 61 -15.26 -9.47 8.37
N THR A 62 -15.81 -8.74 7.40
CA THR A 62 -17.10 -9.09 6.76
C THR A 62 -17.11 -8.89 5.25
N ARG A 63 -15.94 -8.80 4.61
CA ARG A 63 -15.83 -8.40 3.20
C ARG A 63 -15.27 -9.50 2.32
N LYS A 64 -15.67 -9.49 1.05
CA LYS A 64 -14.90 -10.18 0.01
C LYS A 64 -13.47 -9.63 0.01
N PRO A 65 -12.44 -10.48 0.01
CA PRO A 65 -11.06 -10.02 0.11
C PRO A 65 -10.70 -9.18 -1.11
N VAL A 66 -10.27 -7.94 -0.83
CA VAL A 66 -9.60 -7.06 -1.79
C VAL A 66 -8.12 -7.01 -1.46
N LEU A 67 -7.28 -6.94 -2.50
CA LEU A 67 -5.85 -6.75 -2.41
C LEU A 67 -5.54 -5.25 -2.46
N VAL A 68 -5.01 -4.71 -1.37
CA VAL A 68 -4.53 -3.32 -1.34
C VAL A 68 -3.04 -3.30 -1.68
N VAL A 69 -2.68 -2.70 -2.80
CA VAL A 69 -1.31 -2.53 -3.26
C VAL A 69 -0.90 -1.07 -3.09
N ALA A 70 0.08 -0.81 -2.23
CA ALA A 70 0.58 0.55 -2.00
C ALA A 70 1.94 0.76 -2.66
N VAL A 71 2.07 1.84 -3.41
CA VAL A 71 3.33 2.27 -4.03
C VAL A 71 4.01 3.26 -3.09
N CYS A 72 5.13 2.84 -2.50
CA CYS A 72 5.82 3.56 -1.43
C CYS A 72 7.29 3.78 -1.77
N GLY A 73 7.91 4.82 -1.18
CA GLY A 73 9.28 5.20 -1.47
C GLY A 73 9.57 6.67 -1.13
N GLY A 74 10.83 7.06 -1.28
CA GLY A 74 11.26 8.42 -0.95
C GLY A 74 10.82 9.48 -1.95
N THR A 75 11.17 10.74 -1.68
CA THR A 75 10.98 11.88 -2.58
C THR A 75 11.66 11.62 -3.93
N ASN A 76 10.93 11.93 -5.00
CA ASN A 76 11.42 11.86 -6.38
C ASN A 76 11.91 10.47 -6.84
N THR A 77 11.37 9.38 -6.27
CA THR A 77 11.69 8.01 -6.74
C THR A 77 10.81 7.54 -7.90
N GLY A 78 9.78 8.30 -8.28
CA GLY A 78 8.85 7.94 -9.36
C GLY A 78 7.66 7.09 -8.92
N LYS A 79 7.22 7.21 -7.66
CA LYS A 79 6.03 6.50 -7.12
C LYS A 79 4.78 6.70 -7.98
N SER A 80 4.43 7.94 -8.28
CA SER A 80 3.22 8.25 -9.07
C SER A 80 3.29 7.69 -10.50
N PHE A 81 4.48 7.64 -11.10
CA PHE A 81 4.69 6.93 -12.37
C PHE A 81 4.37 5.44 -12.23
N VAL A 82 4.94 4.77 -11.22
CA VAL A 82 4.68 3.34 -10.96
C VAL A 82 3.20 3.12 -10.64
N ALA A 83 2.57 3.94 -9.82
CA ALA A 83 1.16 3.84 -9.48
C ALA A 83 0.25 3.97 -10.71
N ASN A 84 0.51 4.95 -11.58
CA ASN A 84 -0.21 5.12 -12.84
C ASN A 84 -0.01 3.93 -13.78
N TYR A 85 1.22 3.40 -13.86
CA TYR A 85 1.53 2.21 -14.64
C TYR A 85 0.72 1.00 -14.15
N LEU A 86 0.67 0.79 -12.83
CA LEU A 86 -0.09 -0.29 -12.21
C LEU A 86 -1.60 -0.14 -12.40
N ALA A 87 -2.12 1.09 -12.32
CA ALA A 87 -3.53 1.37 -12.51
C ALA A 87 -3.97 1.31 -13.98
N GLY A 88 -3.03 1.34 -14.93
CA GLY A 88 -3.32 1.42 -16.36
C GLY A 88 -4.00 2.73 -16.78
N THR A 89 -3.91 3.76 -15.94
CA THR A 89 -4.50 5.09 -16.14
C THR A 89 -3.73 6.14 -15.33
N SER A 90 -3.87 7.40 -15.70
CA SER A 90 -3.27 8.52 -14.95
C SER A 90 -4.09 8.81 -13.69
N MET A 91 -3.87 8.02 -12.64
CA MET A 91 -4.57 8.16 -11.36
C MET A 91 -3.99 9.29 -10.50
N SER A 92 -2.69 9.56 -10.62
CA SER A 92 -1.94 10.53 -9.84
C SER A 92 -1.09 11.43 -10.74
N ARG A 93 -0.86 12.67 -10.31
CA ARG A 93 -0.06 13.63 -11.07
C ARG A 93 1.42 13.26 -10.98
N SER A 94 2.04 12.92 -12.11
CA SER A 94 3.47 12.60 -12.20
C SER A 94 4.20 13.67 -13.01
N VAL A 95 4.72 14.72 -12.36
CA VAL A 95 5.50 15.79 -13.02
C VAL A 95 6.83 16.01 -12.28
N PRO A 96 7.98 16.11 -12.96
CA PRO A 96 9.31 16.22 -12.33
C PRO A 96 9.47 17.44 -11.39
N GLU A 97 8.81 18.57 -11.70
CA GLU A 97 8.96 19.82 -10.96
C GLU A 97 7.78 20.16 -10.01
N ALA A 98 6.73 19.34 -9.91
CA ALA A 98 5.53 19.71 -9.15
C ALA A 98 5.21 18.77 -7.98
N ALA A 99 5.00 19.42 -6.83
CA ALA A 99 4.04 19.08 -5.78
C ALA A 99 4.13 17.65 -5.21
N ARG A 100 4.81 17.55 -4.05
CA ARG A 100 4.77 16.36 -3.18
C ARG A 100 3.32 15.93 -3.01
N THR A 101 2.96 14.72 -3.42
CA THR A 101 1.69 14.09 -3.06
C THR A 101 1.53 14.21 -1.55
N LEU A 102 0.66 15.12 -1.10
CA LEU A 102 0.43 15.38 0.33
C LEU A 102 -0.58 14.40 0.90
N HIS A 103 -1.54 14.01 0.06
CA HIS A 103 -2.59 13.04 0.40
C HIS A 103 -2.45 11.82 -0.50
N PRO A 104 -2.51 10.59 0.05
CA PRO A 104 -2.52 9.38 -0.76
C PRO A 104 -3.67 9.38 -1.76
N VAL A 105 -3.43 8.77 -2.92
CA VAL A 105 -4.43 8.63 -3.99
C VAL A 105 -4.76 7.16 -4.19
N ALA A 106 -6.04 6.81 -4.11
CA ALA A 106 -6.55 5.46 -4.31
C ALA A 106 -7.25 5.32 -5.66
N SER A 107 -6.80 4.36 -6.47
CA SER A 107 -7.54 3.86 -7.63
C SER A 107 -8.33 2.61 -7.22
N LEU A 108 -9.66 2.71 -7.27
CA LEU A 108 -10.60 1.65 -6.96
C LEU A 108 -11.15 1.03 -8.26
N PRO A 109 -11.51 -0.26 -8.29
CA PRO A 109 -12.27 -0.82 -9.39
C PRO A 109 -13.64 -0.15 -9.52
N GLN A 110 -14.15 -0.09 -10.75
CA GLN A 110 -15.45 0.51 -11.05
C GLN A 110 -16.57 -0.09 -10.20
N GLY A 111 -17.38 0.77 -9.56
CA GLY A 111 -18.50 0.37 -8.70
C GLY A 111 -18.12 -0.15 -7.31
N MET A 112 -16.83 -0.25 -6.98
CA MET A 112 -16.39 -0.72 -5.65
C MET A 112 -16.91 0.17 -4.53
N SER A 113 -16.91 1.50 -4.71
CA SER A 113 -17.31 2.44 -3.66
C SER A 113 -18.78 2.31 -3.21
N VAL A 114 -19.62 1.69 -4.05
CA VAL A 114 -21.03 1.38 -3.74
C VAL A 114 -21.16 0.20 -2.78
N THR A 115 -20.24 -0.77 -2.89
CA THR A 115 -20.28 -2.02 -2.11
C THR A 115 -19.32 -2.01 -0.92
N MET A 116 -18.28 -1.17 -0.97
CA MET A 116 -17.27 -1.02 0.08
C MET A 116 -16.98 0.47 0.29
N PRO A 117 -17.58 1.08 1.33
CA PRO A 117 -17.33 2.49 1.63
C PRO A 117 -15.85 2.76 1.92
N VAL A 118 -15.29 3.78 1.29
CA VAL A 118 -13.84 4.07 1.33
C VAL A 118 -13.32 4.35 2.74
N HIS A 119 -14.11 5.03 3.59
CA HIS A 119 -13.74 5.28 4.98
C HIS A 119 -13.56 3.99 5.80
N GLU A 120 -14.26 2.92 5.43
CA GLU A 120 -14.12 1.63 6.11
C GLU A 120 -12.94 0.80 5.59
N LEU A 121 -12.46 1.09 4.36
CA LEU A 121 -11.26 0.47 3.79
C LEU A 121 -9.98 1.11 4.33
N PHE A 122 -10.03 2.42 4.61
CA PHE A 122 -8.89 3.23 5.00
C PHE A 122 -9.20 4.04 6.27
N PRO A 123 -9.44 3.36 7.40
CA PRO A 123 -9.72 4.06 8.65
C PRO A 123 -8.48 4.84 9.11
N GLY A 124 -8.73 6.02 9.66
CA GLY A 124 -7.69 7.04 9.90
C GLY A 124 -7.57 8.06 8.76
N PHE A 125 -8.25 7.85 7.63
CA PHE A 125 -8.39 8.85 6.58
C PHE A 125 -9.82 9.37 6.43
N VAL A 126 -9.92 10.65 6.07
CA VAL A 126 -11.14 11.28 5.57
C VAL A 126 -11.21 11.03 4.05
N PRO A 127 -12.17 10.25 3.53
CA PRO A 127 -12.25 9.98 2.11
C PRO A 127 -12.66 11.24 1.34
N PHE A 128 -11.92 11.54 0.28
CA PHE A 128 -12.20 12.67 -0.61
C PHE A 128 -12.30 12.18 -2.05
N ARG A 129 -13.48 12.31 -2.67
CA ARG A 129 -13.66 11.87 -4.05
C ARG A 129 -12.87 12.81 -4.98
N TRP A 130 -12.01 12.23 -5.80
CA TRP A 130 -11.20 12.96 -6.76
C TRP A 130 -12.09 13.79 -7.68
N SER A 131 -11.71 15.06 -7.82
CA SER A 131 -12.30 16.05 -8.70
C SER A 131 -11.25 16.66 -9.62
N SER A 132 -10.00 16.76 -9.16
CA SER A 132 -8.89 17.33 -9.93
C SER A 132 -7.52 16.81 -9.51
N ASP A 133 -6.53 16.93 -10.38
CA ASP A 133 -5.13 16.59 -10.07
C ASP A 133 -4.54 17.42 -8.92
N SER A 134 -5.14 18.56 -8.58
CA SER A 134 -4.69 19.38 -7.44
C SER A 134 -5.12 18.83 -6.08
N ASP A 135 -6.09 17.91 -6.01
CA ASP A 135 -6.66 17.46 -4.74
C ASP A 135 -5.62 16.74 -3.88
N ALA A 136 -4.72 15.99 -4.50
CA ALA A 136 -3.67 15.23 -3.81
C ALA A 136 -2.55 16.11 -3.25
N ILE A 137 -2.46 17.36 -3.68
CA ILE A 137 -1.37 18.30 -3.34
C ILE A 137 -1.87 19.54 -2.58
N GLN A 138 -3.18 19.66 -2.38
CA GLN A 138 -3.78 20.75 -1.63
C GLN A 138 -3.44 20.61 -0.14
N GLU A 139 -2.92 21.68 0.47
CA GLU A 139 -2.68 21.71 1.91
C GLU A 139 -4.01 21.60 2.68
N CYS A 140 -4.02 20.72 3.67
CA CYS A 140 -5.16 20.51 4.56
C CYS A 140 -4.68 19.83 5.85
N ASP A 141 -5.28 20.22 6.97
CA ASP A 141 -4.99 19.68 8.31
C ASP A 141 -5.52 18.24 8.48
N GLU A 142 -6.50 17.84 7.67
CA GLU A 142 -7.05 16.49 7.71
C GLU A 142 -6.11 15.46 7.05
N HIS A 143 -6.12 14.23 7.57
CA HIS A 143 -5.54 13.10 6.85
C HIS A 143 -6.52 12.65 5.77
N ARG A 144 -6.44 13.23 4.57
CA ARG A 144 -7.33 12.84 3.47
C ARG A 144 -6.76 11.65 2.68
N ILE A 145 -7.66 10.84 2.14
CA ILE A 145 -7.35 9.92 1.05
C ILE A 145 -8.18 10.32 -0.16
N VAL A 146 -7.50 10.76 -1.22
CA VAL A 146 -8.14 11.09 -2.49
C VAL A 146 -8.44 9.78 -3.19
N TRP A 147 -9.66 9.58 -3.68
CA TRP A 147 -10.02 8.32 -4.34
C TRP A 147 -10.78 8.54 -5.63
N ARG A 148 -10.56 7.64 -6.58
CA ARG A 148 -11.30 7.58 -7.84
C ARG A 148 -11.55 6.13 -8.22
N GLU A 149 -12.58 5.91 -9.02
CA GLU A 149 -12.80 4.62 -9.66
C GLU A 149 -12.13 4.59 -11.04
N ASP A 150 -11.65 3.42 -11.45
CA ASP A 150 -11.16 3.19 -12.80
C ASP A 150 -12.33 3.22 -13.79
N GLU A 151 -12.46 4.32 -14.52
CA GLU A 151 -13.47 4.50 -15.55
C GLU A 151 -13.25 3.63 -16.79
N THR A 152 -12.03 3.09 -16.96
CA THR A 152 -11.67 2.25 -18.11
C THR A 152 -12.10 0.79 -17.94
N GLY A 153 -12.43 0.38 -16.71
CA GLY A 153 -12.82 -0.99 -16.37
C GLY A 153 -11.70 -2.03 -16.54
N ARG A 154 -10.45 -1.60 -16.67
CA ARG A 154 -9.28 -2.47 -16.86
C ARG A 154 -8.71 -2.99 -15.55
N GLN A 155 -8.89 -2.24 -14.46
CA GLN A 155 -8.45 -2.64 -13.14
C GLN A 155 -9.24 -3.86 -12.64
N SER A 156 -8.54 -4.85 -12.10
CA SER A 156 -9.16 -6.06 -11.52
C SER A 156 -10.14 -5.71 -10.39
N GLN A 157 -11.30 -6.35 -10.36
CA GLN A 157 -12.39 -6.08 -9.42
C GLN A 157 -12.04 -6.28 -7.94
N ARG A 158 -10.91 -6.92 -7.63
CA ARG A 158 -10.41 -7.16 -6.27
C ARG A 158 -9.09 -6.44 -5.98
N LEU A 159 -8.63 -5.54 -6.85
CA LEU A 159 -7.35 -4.85 -6.69
C LEU A 159 -7.61 -3.37 -6.38
N ILE A 160 -6.96 -2.83 -5.35
CA ILE A 160 -6.91 -1.39 -5.07
C ILE A 160 -5.45 -0.96 -5.14
N ILE A 161 -5.18 0.16 -5.81
CA ILE A 161 -3.83 0.70 -5.95
C ILE A 161 -3.76 2.04 -5.23
N LEU A 162 -2.76 2.21 -4.38
CA LEU A 162 -2.49 3.45 -3.65
C LEU A 162 -1.18 4.08 -4.14
N ASP A 163 -1.24 5.35 -4.51
CA ASP A 163 -0.07 6.22 -4.56
C ASP A 163 0.11 6.89 -3.19
N THR A 164 1.34 6.89 -2.66
CA THR A 164 1.63 7.29 -1.28
C THR A 164 2.46 8.58 -1.24
N PRO A 165 2.26 9.46 -0.23
CA PRO A 165 3.20 10.53 0.07
C PRO A 165 4.64 10.04 0.27
N ASP A 166 5.60 10.97 0.17
CA ASP A 166 7.01 10.69 0.43
C ASP A 166 7.25 10.26 1.90
N VAL A 167 8.01 9.18 2.08
CA VAL A 167 8.33 8.64 3.43
C VAL A 167 9.51 9.36 4.12
N ASP A 168 10.23 10.20 3.38
CA ASP A 168 11.46 10.89 3.79
C ASP A 168 11.39 12.40 3.55
N GLY A 169 10.19 12.93 3.26
CA GLY A 169 9.96 14.35 3.07
C GLY A 169 10.08 15.15 4.38
N PRO A 170 10.16 16.49 4.34
CA PRO A 170 10.31 17.32 5.55
C PRO A 170 9.01 17.49 6.35
N LEU A 171 7.86 17.13 5.78
CA LEU A 171 6.54 17.23 6.44
C LEU A 171 6.25 15.93 7.18
N ARG A 172 6.20 15.98 8.52
CA ARG A 172 5.94 14.80 9.36
C ARG A 172 4.56 14.21 9.14
N GLU A 173 3.59 15.04 8.77
CA GLU A 173 2.24 14.61 8.42
C GLU A 173 2.26 13.66 7.22
N ASN A 174 3.18 13.84 6.28
CA ASN A 174 3.34 12.91 5.15
C ASN A 174 3.86 11.55 5.60
N TRP A 175 4.75 11.51 6.58
CA TRP A 175 5.24 10.26 7.16
C TRP A 175 4.10 9.52 7.84
N ARG A 176 3.29 10.25 8.62
CA ARG A 176 2.11 9.67 9.27
C ARG A 176 1.10 9.13 8.27
N ARG A 177 0.83 9.84 7.19
CA ARG A 177 -0.04 9.36 6.10
C ARG A 177 0.57 8.12 5.42
N ALA A 178 1.87 8.10 5.19
CA ALA A 178 2.54 6.92 4.63
C ALA A 178 2.46 5.71 5.57
N GLU A 179 2.60 5.88 6.88
CA GLU A 179 2.40 4.82 7.88
C GLU A 179 0.98 4.25 7.81
N LEU A 180 -0.06 5.09 7.78
CA LEU A 180 -1.45 4.65 7.66
C LEU A 180 -1.68 3.86 6.35
N VAL A 181 -1.04 4.28 5.24
CA VAL A 181 -1.07 3.54 3.98
C VAL A 181 -0.37 2.19 4.11
N ARG A 182 0.83 2.13 4.71
CA ARG A 182 1.55 0.87 4.96
C ARG A 182 0.71 -0.10 5.78
N ASP A 183 0.06 0.39 6.83
CA ASP A 183 -0.71 -0.43 7.74
C ASP A 183 -1.90 -1.06 7.00
N SER A 184 -2.60 -0.30 6.14
CA SER A 184 -3.72 -0.79 5.32
C SER A 184 -3.30 -1.71 4.14
N ALA A 185 -2.07 -1.60 3.63
CA ALA A 185 -1.58 -2.35 2.47
C ALA A 185 -1.43 -3.86 2.73
N ASP A 186 -1.70 -4.68 1.70
CA ASP A 186 -1.38 -6.12 1.63
C ASP A 186 -0.03 -6.36 0.97
N VAL A 187 0.20 -5.64 -0.13
CA VAL A 187 1.45 -5.65 -0.90
C VAL A 187 1.98 -4.23 -0.94
N ILE A 188 3.29 -4.08 -0.74
CA ILE A 188 3.97 -2.82 -0.91
C ILE A 188 4.90 -2.92 -2.13
N VAL A 189 4.72 -2.00 -3.08
CA VAL A 189 5.65 -1.80 -4.18
C VAL A 189 6.66 -0.75 -3.73
N ALA A 190 7.85 -1.22 -3.35
CA ALA A 190 8.95 -0.39 -2.89
C ALA A 190 9.68 0.23 -4.10
N VAL A 191 9.45 1.52 -4.35
CA VAL A 191 10.10 2.26 -5.44
C VAL A 191 11.36 2.92 -4.92
N LEU A 192 12.51 2.33 -5.31
CA LEU A 192 13.84 2.70 -4.83
C LEU A 192 14.68 3.27 -5.97
N THR A 193 15.57 4.21 -5.66
CA THR A 193 16.57 4.74 -6.59
C THR A 193 17.95 4.66 -5.95
N GLN A 194 19.01 4.88 -6.73
CA GLN A 194 20.38 4.98 -6.22
C GLN A 194 20.52 5.94 -5.03
N GLN A 195 19.76 7.04 -5.02
CA GLN A 195 19.86 8.07 -3.99
C GLN A 195 19.03 7.77 -2.74
N LYS A 196 18.01 6.90 -2.85
CA LYS A 196 16.99 6.71 -1.82
C LYS A 196 16.93 5.31 -1.21
N TYR A 197 17.60 4.31 -1.80
CA TYR A 197 17.52 2.93 -1.31
C TYR A 197 18.01 2.72 0.14
N ASN A 198 18.97 3.52 0.60
CA ASN A 198 19.57 3.44 1.94
C ASN A 198 19.39 4.74 2.74
N ASP A 199 18.41 5.56 2.38
CA ASP A 199 18.01 6.69 3.20
C ASP A 199 17.44 6.19 4.54
N ALA A 200 17.73 6.89 5.64
CA ALA A 200 17.37 6.42 6.98
C ALA A 200 15.85 6.33 7.19
N ALA A 201 15.08 7.30 6.70
CA ALA A 201 13.62 7.32 6.84
C ALA A 201 12.98 6.26 5.93
N VAL A 202 13.52 6.08 4.72
CA VAL A 202 13.13 4.98 3.81
C VAL A 202 13.37 3.63 4.48
N ARG A 203 14.56 3.43 5.06
CA ARG A 203 14.91 2.19 5.78
C ARG A 203 13.97 1.95 6.96
N GLU A 204 13.71 2.94 7.80
CA GLU A 204 12.83 2.80 8.96
C GLU A 204 11.39 2.43 8.54
N PHE A 205 10.86 3.10 7.52
CA PHE A 205 9.54 2.81 6.96
C PHE A 205 9.43 1.35 6.49
N PHE A 206 10.41 0.88 5.71
CA PHE A 206 10.42 -0.47 5.15
C PHE A 206 10.81 -1.54 6.18
N ALA A 207 11.66 -1.25 7.17
CA ALA A 207 11.94 -2.15 8.27
C ALA A 207 10.67 -2.45 9.08
N ALA A 208 9.86 -1.42 9.35
CA ALA A 208 8.56 -1.61 9.98
C ALA A 208 7.57 -2.42 9.09
N ALA A 209 7.64 -2.28 7.76
CA ALA A 209 6.86 -3.11 6.84
C ALA A 209 7.32 -4.59 6.86
N GLY A 210 8.63 -4.83 6.92
CA GLY A 210 9.23 -6.16 7.05
C GLY A 210 8.84 -6.82 8.37
N ALA A 211 8.90 -6.08 9.48
CA ALA A 211 8.43 -6.53 10.79
C ALA A 211 6.95 -6.90 10.76
N ALA A 212 6.12 -6.15 10.02
CA ALA A 212 4.71 -6.46 9.80
C ALA A 212 4.43 -7.55 8.76
N HIS A 213 5.48 -8.26 8.31
CA HIS A 213 5.41 -9.35 7.34
C HIS A 213 4.60 -8.99 6.09
N LYS A 214 4.70 -7.73 5.64
CA LYS A 214 4.08 -7.28 4.40
C LYS A 214 4.76 -7.96 3.21
N GLU A 215 3.97 -8.32 2.21
CA GLU A 215 4.53 -8.77 0.93
C GLU A 215 5.11 -7.58 0.19
N VAL A 216 6.33 -7.70 -0.33
CA VAL A 216 7.04 -6.58 -0.97
C VAL A 216 7.50 -6.95 -2.37
N LEU A 217 7.17 -6.08 -3.33
CA LEU A 217 7.76 -6.05 -4.66
C LEU A 217 8.73 -4.88 -4.72
N ILE A 218 9.95 -5.08 -5.21
CA ILE A 218 10.91 -3.97 -5.33
C ILE A 218 10.97 -3.50 -6.78
N VAL A 219 10.90 -2.19 -6.98
CA VAL A 219 11.14 -1.52 -8.26
C VAL A 219 12.35 -0.60 -8.10
N PHE A 220 13.51 -1.01 -8.60
CA PHE A 220 14.64 -0.11 -8.76
C PHE A 220 14.42 0.76 -9.99
N ASN A 221 14.05 2.01 -9.75
CA ASN A 221 13.69 2.97 -10.79
C ASN A 221 14.87 3.87 -11.18
N MET A 222 14.78 4.46 -12.37
CA MET A 222 15.72 5.44 -12.90
C MET A 222 17.15 4.89 -13.06
N LEU A 223 17.29 3.62 -13.41
CA LEU A 223 18.58 2.98 -13.62
C LEU A 223 19.21 3.40 -14.96
N SER A 224 20.52 3.59 -14.97
CA SER A 224 21.32 3.58 -16.20
C SER A 224 21.66 2.13 -16.52
N LEU A 225 20.83 1.50 -17.36
CA LEU A 225 21.02 0.11 -17.79
C LEU A 225 21.77 0.05 -19.13
N PRO A 226 22.68 -0.93 -19.31
CA PRO A 226 22.95 -2.07 -18.42
C PRO A 226 23.95 -1.78 -17.27
N GLU A 227 24.57 -0.61 -17.23
CA GLU A 227 25.73 -0.31 -16.37
C GLU A 227 25.45 -0.49 -14.87
N GLN A 228 24.24 -0.16 -14.41
CA GLN A 228 23.85 -0.22 -13.00
C GLN A 228 23.20 -1.54 -12.58
N GLN A 229 23.07 -2.53 -13.48
CA GLN A 229 22.39 -3.79 -13.17
C GLN A 229 23.05 -4.54 -12.01
N GLU A 230 24.38 -4.71 -12.05
CA GLU A 230 25.13 -5.38 -10.96
C GLU A 230 25.15 -4.55 -9.68
N THR A 231 25.23 -3.23 -9.81
CA THR A 231 25.20 -2.32 -8.66
C THR A 231 23.86 -2.38 -7.93
N ALA A 232 22.74 -2.48 -8.67
CA ALA A 232 21.40 -2.63 -8.10
C ALA A 232 21.23 -3.94 -7.30
N ILE A 233 21.98 -5.00 -7.62
CA ILE A 233 22.03 -6.23 -6.82
C ILE A 233 22.68 -5.94 -5.45
N GLY A 234 23.74 -5.14 -5.41
CA GLY A 234 24.35 -4.70 -4.15
C GLY A 234 23.41 -3.83 -3.30
N TRP A 235 22.62 -2.95 -3.94
CA TRP A 235 21.58 -2.18 -3.26
C TRP A 235 20.49 -3.08 -2.68
N LEU A 236 20.08 -4.10 -3.42
CA LEU A 236 19.13 -5.11 -2.94
C LEU A 236 19.66 -5.82 -1.69
N SER A 237 20.90 -6.31 -1.71
CA SER A 237 21.51 -6.97 -0.55
C SER A 237 21.54 -6.07 0.68
N THR A 238 21.89 -4.80 0.50
CA THR A 238 21.87 -3.80 1.58
C THR A 238 20.46 -3.61 2.11
N PHE A 239 19.49 -3.38 1.21
CA PHE A 239 18.09 -3.16 1.60
C PHE A 239 17.50 -4.34 2.38
N ARG A 240 17.77 -5.59 1.95
CA ARG A 240 17.33 -6.80 2.67
C ARG A 240 17.91 -6.87 4.08
N MET A 241 19.21 -6.66 4.21
CA MET A 241 19.90 -6.69 5.51
C MET A 241 19.35 -5.64 6.48
N GLU A 242 19.08 -4.44 5.98
CA GLU A 242 18.67 -3.29 6.78
C GLU A 242 17.18 -3.29 7.15
N THR A 243 16.34 -3.98 6.37
CA THR A 243 14.88 -3.99 6.56
C THR A 243 14.30 -5.35 6.96
N GLY A 244 15.05 -6.43 6.80
CA GLY A 244 14.57 -7.80 6.98
C GLY A 244 13.58 -8.27 5.92
N ILE A 245 13.34 -7.48 4.86
CA ILE A 245 12.39 -7.82 3.79
C ILE A 245 13.03 -8.83 2.83
N GLU A 246 12.31 -9.91 2.56
CA GLU A 246 12.57 -10.81 1.43
C GLU A 246 11.52 -10.54 0.34
N PRO A 247 11.87 -9.86 -0.77
CA PRO A 247 10.90 -9.44 -1.77
C PRO A 247 10.43 -10.60 -2.65
N LEU A 248 9.16 -10.58 -3.03
CA LEU A 248 8.54 -11.54 -3.96
C LEU A 248 9.16 -11.46 -5.37
N ALA A 249 9.53 -10.26 -5.78
CA ALA A 249 10.14 -9.98 -7.06
C ALA A 249 10.92 -8.66 -7.00
N VAL A 250 11.88 -8.52 -7.92
CA VAL A 250 12.68 -7.31 -8.09
C VAL A 250 12.65 -6.93 -9.56
N TYR A 251 12.26 -5.69 -9.82
CA TYR A 251 12.17 -5.09 -11.14
C TYR A 251 13.19 -3.97 -11.28
N MET A 252 13.67 -3.78 -12.50
CA MET A 252 14.68 -2.80 -12.88
C MET A 252 14.14 -1.95 -14.01
N VAL A 253 13.98 -0.65 -13.75
CA VAL A 253 13.36 0.29 -14.70
C VAL A 253 14.40 1.31 -15.12
N PRO A 254 14.71 1.42 -16.42
CA PRO A 254 15.69 2.37 -16.90
C PRO A 254 15.18 3.81 -16.80
N TRP A 255 16.09 4.76 -16.64
CA TRP A 255 15.79 6.17 -16.83
C TRP A 255 15.51 6.45 -18.31
N ASN A 256 14.23 6.51 -18.67
CA ASN A 256 13.81 6.84 -20.04
C ASN A 256 12.55 7.72 -20.02
N ARG A 257 12.77 9.04 -20.01
CA ARG A 257 11.69 10.03 -19.97
C ARG A 257 10.74 9.92 -21.16
N SER A 258 11.26 9.75 -22.37
CA SER A 258 10.44 9.63 -23.58
C SER A 258 9.51 8.40 -23.55
N ALA A 259 10.03 7.26 -23.09
CA ALA A 259 9.24 6.05 -22.93
C ALA A 259 8.20 6.18 -21.80
N ALA A 260 8.55 6.87 -20.71
CA ALA A 260 7.62 7.14 -19.62
C ALA A 260 6.47 8.06 -20.07
N ASP A 261 6.78 9.17 -20.76
CA ASP A 261 5.79 10.15 -21.24
C ASP A 261 4.85 9.54 -22.30
N SER A 262 5.35 8.60 -23.11
CA SER A 262 4.56 7.87 -24.11
C SER A 262 3.85 6.64 -23.57
N GLY A 263 4.03 6.29 -22.29
CA GLY A 263 3.44 5.09 -21.67
C GLY A 263 3.99 3.77 -22.22
N THR A 264 5.14 3.79 -22.88
CA THR A 264 5.77 2.60 -23.49
C THR A 264 6.83 1.96 -22.59
N LEU A 265 7.24 2.64 -21.52
CA LEU A 265 8.19 2.12 -20.55
C LEU A 265 7.58 0.94 -19.78
N ARG A 266 8.30 -0.19 -19.75
CA ARG A 266 7.86 -1.40 -19.04
C ARG A 266 8.60 -1.56 -17.71
N ILE A 267 7.91 -2.15 -16.74
CA ILE A 267 8.49 -2.52 -15.45
C ILE A 267 8.74 -4.03 -15.45
N CYS A 268 9.99 -4.41 -15.73
CA CYS A 268 10.41 -5.80 -15.87
C CYS A 268 11.58 -6.15 -14.94
N ASP A 269 11.83 -7.44 -14.75
CA ASP A 269 13.04 -7.92 -14.09
C ASP A 269 14.30 -7.72 -14.96
N ALA A 270 15.47 -7.98 -14.40
CA ALA A 270 16.76 -7.78 -15.09
C ALA A 270 16.88 -8.58 -16.42
N SER A 271 16.20 -9.72 -16.52
CA SER A 271 16.16 -10.56 -17.72
C SER A 271 15.01 -10.26 -18.67
N ALA A 272 14.16 -9.27 -18.37
CA ALA A 272 12.95 -8.93 -19.11
C ALA A 272 11.97 -10.12 -19.31
N THR A 273 12.01 -11.08 -18.39
CA THR A 273 11.18 -12.29 -18.38
C THR A 273 9.93 -12.14 -17.53
N ARG A 274 9.98 -11.30 -16.49
CA ARG A 274 8.85 -10.99 -15.61
C ARG A 274 8.39 -9.56 -15.84
N ASP A 275 7.09 -9.34 -15.66
CA ASP A 275 6.44 -8.04 -15.79
C ASP A 275 5.57 -7.82 -14.55
N ILE A 276 5.66 -6.64 -13.93
CA ILE A 276 4.99 -6.39 -12.65
C ILE A 276 3.46 -6.52 -12.76
N LEU A 277 2.85 -6.12 -13.88
CA LEU A 277 1.40 -6.21 -14.04
C LEU A 277 0.96 -7.66 -14.13
N ARG A 278 1.74 -8.47 -14.86
CA ARG A 278 1.51 -9.91 -14.95
C ARG A 278 1.65 -10.57 -13.58
N ASP A 279 2.75 -10.31 -12.88
CA ASP A 279 3.01 -10.88 -11.56
C ASP A 279 1.91 -10.47 -10.56
N LEU A 280 1.46 -9.21 -10.57
CA LEU A 280 0.32 -8.75 -9.76
C LEU A 280 -1.00 -9.44 -10.12
N SER A 281 -1.25 -9.71 -11.41
CA SER A 281 -2.46 -10.40 -11.87
C SER A 281 -2.47 -11.89 -11.54
N GLU A 282 -1.29 -12.50 -11.44
CA GLU A 282 -1.09 -13.91 -11.08
C GLU A 282 -1.02 -14.11 -9.56
N LEU A 283 -1.04 -13.03 -8.76
CA LEU A 283 -1.07 -13.13 -7.31
C LEU A 283 -2.33 -13.88 -6.85
N GLU A 284 -2.11 -14.93 -6.05
CA GLU A 284 -3.16 -15.62 -5.31
C GLU A 284 -3.71 -14.68 -4.22
N ILE A 285 -4.64 -13.78 -4.60
CA ILE A 285 -5.20 -12.72 -3.73
C ILE A 285 -5.58 -13.28 -2.36
N ASP A 286 -6.31 -14.39 -2.33
CA ASP A 286 -6.80 -14.99 -1.08
C ASP A 286 -5.63 -15.47 -0.20
N ARG A 287 -4.58 -16.06 -0.79
CA ARG A 287 -3.40 -16.53 -0.06
C ARG A 287 -2.57 -15.38 0.49
N ILE A 288 -2.33 -14.33 -0.30
CA ILE A 288 -1.60 -13.14 0.16
C ILE A 288 -2.39 -12.43 1.24
N LYS A 289 -3.71 -12.32 1.07
CA LYS A 289 -4.58 -11.71 2.07
C LYS A 289 -4.49 -12.46 3.40
N ILE A 290 -4.59 -13.79 3.38
CA ILE A 290 -4.46 -14.61 4.59
C ILE A 290 -3.08 -14.43 5.25
N ARG A 291 -1.99 -14.41 4.48
CA ARG A 291 -0.65 -14.23 5.03
C ARG A 291 -0.48 -12.85 5.67
N SER A 292 -0.91 -11.80 4.96
CA SER A 292 -0.93 -10.40 5.42
C SER A 292 -1.71 -10.25 6.73
N MET A 293 -2.90 -10.87 6.83
CA MET A 293 -3.73 -10.86 8.05
C MET A 293 -3.07 -11.63 9.20
N LYS A 294 -2.46 -12.80 8.94
CA LYS A 294 -1.74 -13.57 9.96
C LYS A 294 -0.53 -12.81 10.51
N GLY A 295 0.26 -12.20 9.64
CA GLY A 295 1.41 -11.38 10.04
C GLY A 295 0.99 -10.18 10.89
N SER A 296 -0.09 -9.50 10.47
CA SER A 296 -0.66 -8.38 11.24
C SER A 296 -1.18 -8.82 12.61
N LEU A 297 -1.82 -9.98 12.71
CA LEU A 297 -2.32 -10.52 13.98
C LEU A 297 -1.17 -10.93 14.92
N ALA A 298 -0.10 -11.55 14.40
CA ALA A 298 1.04 -11.93 15.23
C ALA A 298 1.64 -10.72 15.97
N LEU A 299 1.88 -9.63 15.24
CA LEU A 299 2.36 -8.38 15.84
C LEU A 299 1.38 -7.70 16.79
N VAL A 300 0.08 -7.97 16.66
CA VAL A 300 -0.93 -7.44 17.60
C VAL A 300 -0.90 -8.21 18.94
N LEU A 301 -0.44 -9.46 18.92
CA LEU A 301 -0.41 -10.35 20.08
C LEU A 301 0.95 -10.40 20.79
N ASP A 302 2.02 -9.91 20.15
CA ASP A 302 3.37 -9.75 20.72
C ASP A 302 3.46 -8.54 21.69
#